data_AF-A0A2S1SKY1-F1
#
_entry.id   AF-A0A2S1SKY1-F1
#
_cell.length_a   1.000
_cell.length_b   1.000
_cell.length_c   1.000
_cell.angle_alpha   90.00
_cell.angle_beta   90.00
_cell.angle_gamma   90.00
#
_symmetry.space_group_name_H-M   'P 1'
#
loop_
_entity.id
_entity.type
_entity.pdbx_description
1 polymer ?
#
loop_
_entity_poly.entity_id
_entity_poly.type
_entity_poly.pdbx_seq_one_letter_code
_entity_poly.pdbx_strand_id
1 'polypeptide(L)'
;MIPEENRNKIIEFFENISKYYGCKTEITEGLYTDNGNLEAENTTWNLSEFTLIRSAYRNNGARLMMEGEKMYYEISANIIIDFKQPGRNSFEFIEQYGTDVFRITKIRFHYKY
;
A
#
# COMPACT_ATOMS: atom_id res chain seq x y z
N MET A 1 4.63 12.20 -11.97
CA MET A 1 5.62 11.09 -12.07
C MET A 1 6.24 10.93 -10.69
N ILE A 2 6.26 9.73 -10.12
CA ILE A 2 6.85 9.52 -8.79
C ILE A 2 8.36 9.83 -8.80
N PRO A 3 8.92 10.47 -7.76
CA PRO A 3 10.36 10.68 -7.65
C PRO A 3 11.16 9.38 -7.71
N GLU A 4 12.35 9.42 -8.29
CA GLU A 4 13.23 8.24 -8.44
C GLU A 4 13.59 7.60 -7.10
N GLU A 5 13.82 8.42 -6.07
CA GLU A 5 14.05 7.95 -4.70
C GLU A 5 12.88 7.11 -4.18
N ASN A 6 11.64 7.57 -4.36
CA ASN A 6 10.45 6.85 -3.94
C ASN A 6 10.24 5.56 -4.74
N ARG A 7 10.62 5.54 -6.03
CA ARG A 7 10.62 4.31 -6.83
C ARG A 7 11.55 3.25 -6.25
N ASN A 8 12.78 3.62 -5.89
CA ASN A 8 13.76 2.69 -5.32
C ASN A 8 13.27 2.14 -3.98
N LYS A 9 12.64 2.97 -3.14
CA LYS A 9 12.04 2.52 -1.87
C LYS A 9 10.87 1.55 -2.06
N ILE A 10 10.04 1.74 -3.09
CA ILE A 10 8.96 0.80 -3.42
C ILE A 10 9.52 -0.55 -3.87
N ILE A 11 10.58 -0.53 -4.71
CA ILE A 11 11.28 -1.74 -5.13
C ILE A 11 11.85 -2.46 -3.91
N GLU A 12 12.56 -1.75 -3.04
CA GLU A 12 13.12 -2.31 -1.81
C GLU A 12 12.04 -2.90 -0.90
N PHE A 13 10.92 -2.18 -0.72
CA PHE A 13 9.75 -2.69 0.01
C PHE A 13 9.30 -4.03 -0.56
N PHE A 14 9.14 -4.11 -1.88
CA PHE A 14 8.61 -5.29 -2.53
C PHE A 14 9.60 -6.47 -2.53
N GLU A 15 10.89 -6.23 -2.72
CA GLU A 15 11.93 -7.26 -2.64
C GLU A 15 12.04 -7.86 -1.24
N ASN A 16 11.77 -7.07 -0.20
CA ASN A 16 11.89 -7.47 1.20
C ASN A 16 10.56 -7.86 1.85
N ILE A 17 9.43 -7.82 1.14
CA ILE A 17 8.11 -8.09 1.74
C ILE A 17 7.98 -9.53 2.26
N SER A 18 8.76 -10.47 1.69
CA SER A 18 8.78 -11.88 2.09
C SER A 18 9.15 -12.10 3.56
N LYS A 19 9.88 -11.15 4.19
CA LYS A 19 10.19 -11.18 5.62
C LYS A 19 8.95 -11.04 6.52
N TYR A 20 7.83 -10.57 5.96
CA TYR A 20 6.55 -10.41 6.65
C TYR A 20 5.59 -11.57 6.42
N TYR A 21 6.00 -12.63 5.71
CA TYR A 21 5.14 -13.81 5.55
C TYR A 21 4.84 -14.46 6.90
N GLY A 22 3.56 -14.76 7.13
CA GLY A 22 3.02 -15.25 8.39
C GLY A 22 2.75 -14.17 9.44
N CYS A 23 3.03 -12.89 9.18
CA CYS A 23 2.65 -11.79 10.05
C CYS A 23 1.18 -11.40 9.87
N LYS A 24 0.56 -10.95 10.97
CA LYS A 24 -0.71 -10.22 10.87
C LYS A 24 -0.43 -8.88 10.18
N THR A 25 -1.17 -8.62 9.12
CA THR A 25 -1.06 -7.44 8.28
C THR A 25 -2.36 -6.65 8.42
N GLU A 26 -2.24 -5.41 8.84
CA GLU A 26 -3.33 -4.44 8.89
C GLU A 26 -3.18 -3.53 7.67
N ILE A 27 -4.27 -3.33 6.94
CA ILE A 27 -4.34 -2.38 5.83
C ILE A 27 -5.47 -1.40 6.11
N THR A 28 -5.12 -0.12 6.18
CA THR A 28 -6.09 0.98 6.20
C THR A 28 -6.06 1.67 4.85
N GLU A 29 -7.21 1.74 4.19
CA GLU A 29 -7.38 2.48 2.94
C GLU A 29 -8.28 3.69 3.17
N GLY A 30 -7.91 4.83 2.59
CA GLY A 30 -8.77 6.00 2.50
C GLY A 30 -8.93 6.39 1.04
N LEU A 31 -10.18 6.43 0.55
CA LEU A 31 -10.52 7.00 -0.76
C LEU A 31 -11.07 8.40 -0.55
N TYR A 32 -10.44 9.40 -1.16
CA TYR A 32 -10.79 10.80 -0.98
C TYR A 32 -10.73 11.58 -2.29
N THR A 33 -11.54 12.63 -2.35
CA THR A 33 -11.57 13.56 -3.47
C THR A 33 -11.23 14.97 -3.00
N ASP A 34 -9.97 15.34 -3.10
CA ASP A 34 -9.47 16.67 -2.74
C ASP A 34 -8.08 16.85 -3.40
N ASN A 35 -7.59 18.09 -3.52
CA ASN A 35 -6.34 18.54 -4.16
C ASN A 35 -5.04 17.98 -3.53
N GLY A 36 -5.03 16.73 -3.09
CA GLY A 36 -3.92 16.06 -2.41
C GLY A 36 -3.93 16.21 -0.89
N ASN A 37 -4.91 16.91 -0.31
CA ASN A 37 -5.07 17.01 1.14
C ASN A 37 -5.99 15.90 1.67
N LEU A 38 -5.48 15.16 2.64
CA LEU A 38 -6.25 14.10 3.29
C LEU A 38 -7.08 14.70 4.43
N GLU A 39 -8.38 14.86 4.20
CA GLU A 39 -9.33 15.30 5.23
C GLU A 39 -10.24 14.14 5.66
N ALA A 40 -10.31 13.89 6.97
CA ALA A 40 -11.07 12.75 7.51
C ALA A 40 -12.56 12.82 7.17
N GLU A 41 -13.13 14.02 7.06
CA GLU A 41 -14.55 14.29 6.78
C GLU A 41 -14.95 13.93 5.35
N ASN A 42 -14.00 14.00 4.41
CA ASN A 42 -14.19 13.77 2.97
C ASN A 42 -13.56 12.45 2.49
N THR A 43 -13.21 11.57 3.43
CA THR A 43 -12.53 10.30 3.13
C THR A 43 -13.41 9.12 3.52
N THR A 44 -13.63 8.21 2.58
CA THR A 44 -14.19 6.89 2.88
C THR A 44 -13.08 5.96 3.32
N TRP A 45 -13.20 5.40 4.52
CA TRP A 45 -12.19 4.54 5.11
C TRP A 45 -12.57 3.06 5.06
N ASN A 46 -11.59 2.21 4.76
CA ASN A 46 -11.67 0.77 4.93
C ASN A 46 -10.52 0.29 5.83
N LEU A 47 -10.83 -0.63 6.74
CA LEU A 47 -9.83 -1.35 7.53
C LEU A 47 -9.98 -2.84 7.24
N SER A 48 -8.88 -3.47 6.86
CA SER A 48 -8.81 -4.91 6.67
C SER A 48 -7.60 -5.48 7.41
N GLU A 49 -7.77 -6.71 7.92
CA GLU A 49 -6.71 -7.42 8.60
C GLU A 49 -6.65 -8.86 8.10
N PHE A 50 -5.44 -9.35 7.83
CA PHE A 50 -5.21 -10.73 7.39
C PHE A 50 -3.79 -11.19 7.71
N THR A 51 -3.55 -12.50 7.72
CA THR A 51 -2.19 -13.04 7.76
C THR A 51 -1.63 -13.06 6.34
N LEU A 52 -0.49 -12.39 6.11
CA LEU A 52 0.17 -12.38 4.81
C LEU A 52 0.75 -13.76 4.51
N ILE A 53 0.23 -14.44 3.49
CA ILE A 53 0.70 -15.76 3.05
C ILE A 53 1.85 -15.60 2.06
N ARG A 54 1.65 -14.77 1.04
CA ARG A 54 2.64 -14.49 0.00
C ARG A 54 2.33 -13.17 -0.70
N SER A 55 3.24 -12.76 -1.58
CA SER A 55 3.09 -11.59 -2.44
C SER A 55 3.60 -11.88 -3.85
N ALA A 56 3.19 -11.07 -4.81
CA ALA A 56 3.66 -11.14 -6.19
C ALA A 56 3.63 -9.75 -6.85
N TYR A 57 4.58 -9.50 -7.75
CA TYR A 57 4.55 -8.32 -8.61
C TYR A 57 4.21 -8.76 -10.03
N ARG A 58 3.09 -8.27 -10.53
CA ARG A 58 2.67 -8.51 -11.91
C ARG A 58 3.25 -7.42 -12.78
N ASN A 59 4.32 -7.75 -13.51
CA ASN A 59 4.96 -6.86 -14.49
C ASN A 59 3.94 -6.33 -15.51
N ASN A 60 3.05 -7.22 -15.98
CA ASN A 60 1.96 -6.84 -16.87
C ASN A 60 0.82 -6.16 -16.05
N GLY A 61 0.75 -4.83 -16.13
CA GLY A 61 -0.19 -4.01 -15.36
C GLY A 61 0.38 -3.37 -14.10
N ALA A 62 1.67 -3.62 -13.79
CA ALA A 62 2.42 -3.06 -12.66
C ALA A 62 1.64 -3.11 -11.34
N ARG A 63 1.26 -4.30 -10.91
CA ARG A 63 0.47 -4.51 -9.68
C ARG A 63 1.31 -5.23 -8.62
N LEU A 64 1.35 -4.66 -7.42
CA LEU A 64 1.85 -5.31 -6.21
C LEU A 64 0.66 -6.03 -5.57
N MET A 65 0.75 -7.34 -5.42
CA MET A 65 -0.31 -8.17 -4.85
C MET A 65 0.15 -8.79 -3.53
N MET A 66 -0.71 -8.75 -2.52
CA MET A 66 -0.56 -9.46 -1.26
C MET A 66 -1.73 -10.44 -1.10
N GLU A 67 -1.42 -11.67 -0.70
CA GLU A 67 -2.40 -12.74 -0.51
C GLU A 67 -2.51 -13.09 0.97
N GLY A 68 -3.75 -13.10 1.46
CA GLY A 68 -4.15 -13.70 2.73
C GLY A 68 -5.05 -14.92 2.52
N GLU A 69 -5.56 -15.50 3.61
CA GLU A 69 -6.34 -16.74 3.56
C GLU A 69 -7.64 -16.62 2.74
N LYS A 70 -8.30 -15.46 2.80
CA LYS A 70 -9.58 -15.19 2.12
C LYS A 70 -9.63 -13.83 1.45
N MET A 71 -8.46 -13.21 1.24
CA MET A 71 -8.38 -11.91 0.58
C MET A 71 -7.13 -11.77 -0.27
N TYR A 72 -7.29 -11.05 -1.36
CA TYR A 72 -6.19 -10.51 -2.14
C TYR A 72 -6.25 -9.00 -2.01
N TYR A 73 -5.09 -8.38 -1.81
CA TYR A 73 -4.96 -6.94 -1.76
C TYR A 73 -3.99 -6.48 -2.84
N GLU A 74 -4.38 -5.46 -3.61
CA GLU A 74 -3.61 -4.97 -4.75
C GLU A 74 -3.32 -3.46 -4.66
N ILE A 75 -2.07 -3.11 -4.96
CA ILE A 75 -1.59 -1.74 -5.13
C ILE A 75 -1.11 -1.56 -6.57
N SER A 76 -1.50 -0.46 -7.19
CA SER A 76 -1.15 -0.13 -8.57
C SER A 76 0.13 0.68 -8.64
N ALA A 77 1.27 0.02 -8.90
CA ALA A 77 2.58 0.68 -8.97
C ALA A 77 2.66 1.78 -10.05
N ASN A 78 1.83 1.68 -11.11
CA ASN A 78 1.79 2.66 -12.20
C ASN A 78 1.25 4.04 -11.79
N ILE A 79 0.39 4.10 -10.77
CA ILE A 79 -0.29 5.34 -10.36
C ILE A 79 0.10 5.78 -8.95
N ILE A 80 1.12 5.16 -8.36
CA ILE A 80 1.70 5.67 -7.11
C ILE A 80 2.35 7.01 -7.41
N ILE A 81 1.99 8.02 -6.63
CA ILE A 81 2.56 9.37 -6.70
C ILE A 81 3.41 9.71 -5.49
N ASP A 82 3.20 9.03 -4.36
CA ASP A 82 3.98 9.19 -3.13
C ASP A 82 4.12 7.87 -2.37
N PHE A 83 5.24 7.74 -1.65
CA PHE A 83 5.55 6.59 -0.80
C PHE A 83 6.30 7.06 0.45
N LYS A 84 5.86 6.59 1.62
CA LYS A 84 6.51 6.86 2.90
C LYS A 84 6.64 5.58 3.72
N GLN A 85 7.67 5.57 4.57
CA GLN A 85 7.86 4.54 5.58
C GLN A 85 7.88 5.19 6.97
N PRO A 86 6.72 5.54 7.55
CA PRO A 86 6.65 6.25 8.83
C PRO A 86 7.16 5.43 10.02
N GLY A 87 7.36 4.13 9.86
CA GLY A 87 7.95 3.26 10.87
C GLY A 87 8.53 1.99 10.27
N ARG A 88 9.27 1.22 11.07
CA ARG A 88 10.01 0.03 10.60
C ARG A 88 9.15 -0.97 9.81
N ASN A 89 7.91 -1.17 10.23
CA ASN A 89 6.95 -2.12 9.63
C ASN A 89 5.67 -1.42 9.17
N SER A 90 5.75 -0.12 8.93
CA SER A 90 4.63 0.72 8.54
C SER A 90 4.96 1.42 7.24
N PHE A 91 4.09 1.27 6.25
CA PHE A 91 4.27 1.77 4.89
C PHE A 91 3.03 2.53 4.47
N GLU A 92 3.21 3.62 3.74
CA GLU A 92 2.14 4.48 3.24
C GLU A 92 2.35 4.71 1.75
N PHE A 93 1.30 4.50 0.98
CA PHE A 93 1.25 4.73 -0.46
C PHE A 93 0.16 5.74 -0.76
N ILE A 94 0.40 6.63 -1.73
CA ILE A 94 -0.64 7.47 -2.32
C ILE A 94 -0.76 7.14 -3.80
N GLU A 95 -1.93 6.70 -4.22
CA GLU A 95 -2.28 6.39 -5.61
C GLU A 95 -3.25 7.42 -6.16
N GLN A 96 -2.99 7.93 -7.37
CA GLN A 96 -3.87 8.88 -8.06
C GLN A 96 -4.71 8.16 -9.12
N TYR A 97 -5.99 7.96 -8.84
CA TYR A 97 -6.95 7.26 -9.72
C TYR A 97 -7.63 8.18 -10.74
N GLY A 98 -7.62 9.49 -10.50
CA GLY A 98 -8.15 10.53 -11.40
C GLY A 98 -7.56 11.89 -11.04
N THR A 99 -8.01 12.96 -11.71
CA THR A 99 -7.49 14.32 -11.47
C THR A 99 -7.48 14.67 -9.98
N ASP A 100 -8.62 14.47 -9.32
CA ASP A 100 -8.82 14.78 -7.91
C ASP A 100 -9.34 13.57 -7.13
N VAL A 101 -8.92 12.35 -7.51
CA VAL A 101 -9.33 11.11 -6.83
C VAL A 101 -8.09 10.36 -6.39
N PHE A 102 -7.96 10.19 -5.08
CA PHE A 102 -6.77 9.64 -4.46
C PHE A 102 -7.13 8.49 -3.52
N ARG A 103 -6.24 7.50 -3.45
CA ARG A 103 -6.26 6.47 -2.44
C ARG A 103 -5.00 6.57 -1.60
N ILE A 104 -5.15 6.74 -0.30
CA ILE A 104 -4.09 6.47 0.67
C ILE A 104 -4.20 5.03 1.13
N THR A 105 -3.09 4.31 1.12
CA THR A 105 -2.99 2.94 1.61
C THR A 105 -1.91 2.89 2.68
N LYS A 106 -2.29 2.55 3.91
CA LYS A 106 -1.37 2.32 5.02
C LYS A 106 -1.31 0.83 5.31
N ILE A 107 -0.11 0.26 5.26
CA ILE A 107 0.13 -1.14 5.62
C ILE A 107 0.94 -1.16 6.91
N ARG A 108 0.50 -1.96 7.87
CA ARG A 108 1.24 -2.26 9.09
C ARG A 108 1.40 -3.76 9.25
N PHE A 109 2.65 -4.22 9.38
CA PHE A 109 2.94 -5.61 9.74
C PHE A 109 3.18 -5.71 11.25
N HIS A 110 2.34 -6.51 11.92
CA HIS A 110 2.53 -6.85 13.31
C HIS A 110 3.49 -8.03 13.36
N TYR A 111 4.63 -7.83 14.03
CA TYR A 111 5.62 -8.88 14.22
C TYR A 111 4.95 -10.11 14.83
N LYS A 112 5.39 -11.30 14.39
CA LYS A 112 5.29 -12.48 15.24
C LYS A 112 6.33 -12.23 16.35
N TYR A 113 5.83 -11.96 17.56
CA TYR A 113 6.58 -11.76 18.81
C TYR A 113 7.17 -10.37 19.04
#